data_AF-A0A8J6E8S0-F1
#
_entry.id   AF-A0A8J6E8S0-F1
#
_cell.length_a   1.000
_cell.length_b   1.000
_cell.length_c   1.000
_cell.angle_alpha   90.00
_cell.angle_beta   90.00
_cell.angle_gamma   90.00
#
_symmetry.space_group_name_H-M   'P 1'
#
loop_
_entity.id
_entity.type
_entity.pdbx_description
1 polymer ?
#
loop_
_entity_poly.entity_id
_entity_poly.type
_entity_poly.pdbx_seq_one_letter_code
_entity_poly.pdbx_strand_id
1 'polypeptide(L)'
;DCIKPIKVEKKPGKAAAKIRIEDDGSYFQISQDGASQKLEKAKITLNDCLACSGCVTSAETILITQQSHEELYKILQQNKGEDPLQHKLVVVSVSPQSRASLATKFNLSIQETAQKLTAFFKQL
;
A
#
# COMPACT_ATOMS: atom_id res chain seq x y z
N ASP A 1 -13.91 -18.02 4.82
CA ASP A 1 -14.76 -16.93 4.31
C ASP A 1 -14.05 -16.12 3.24
N CYS A 2 -14.79 -15.35 2.42
CA CYS A 2 -14.26 -14.54 1.31
C CYS A 2 -14.61 -13.05 1.51
N ILE A 3 -13.59 -12.20 1.48
CA ILE A 3 -13.70 -10.75 1.70
C ILE A 3 -14.05 -10.11 0.36
N LYS A 4 -15.26 -9.55 0.27
CA LYS A 4 -15.73 -8.87 -0.94
C LYS A 4 -15.14 -7.46 -1.04
N PRO A 5 -14.83 -6.98 -2.26
CA PRO A 5 -14.45 -5.59 -2.49
C PRO A 5 -15.46 -4.60 -1.91
N ILE A 6 -15.01 -3.38 -1.60
CA ILE A 6 -15.93 -2.33 -1.13
C ILE A 6 -17.14 -2.19 -2.07
N LYS A 7 -18.33 -2.19 -1.49
CA LYS A 7 -19.54 -1.83 -2.22
C LYS A 7 -19.59 -0.32 -2.33
N VAL A 8 -19.42 0.19 -3.55
CA VAL A 8 -19.69 1.59 -3.85
C VAL A 8 -21.20 1.80 -3.82
N GLU A 9 -21.71 2.54 -2.83
CA GLU A 9 -23.10 2.94 -2.79
C GLU A 9 -23.41 3.88 -3.96
N LYS A 10 -23.96 3.33 -5.04
CA LYS A 10 -24.49 4.12 -6.14
C LYS A 10 -25.85 4.66 -5.69
N LYS A 11 -25.92 5.96 -5.36
CA LYS A 11 -27.22 6.62 -5.20
C LYS A 11 -27.96 6.57 -6.55
N PRO A 12 -29.18 6.00 -6.62
CA PRO A 12 -29.94 5.97 -7.85
C PRO A 12 -30.40 7.38 -8.19
N GLY A 13 -29.99 7.86 -9.37
CA GLY A 13 -30.45 9.12 -9.94
C GLY A 13 -29.33 10.08 -10.34
N LYS A 14 -29.35 10.45 -11.62
CA LYS A 14 -28.59 11.51 -12.31
C LYS A 14 -27.29 11.05 -12.99
N ALA A 15 -27.46 10.65 -14.26
CA ALA A 15 -26.40 10.29 -15.21
C ALA A 15 -25.51 11.46 -15.68
N ALA A 16 -25.57 12.64 -15.05
CA ALA A 16 -24.72 13.79 -15.38
C ALA A 16 -24.49 14.65 -14.13
N ALA A 17 -23.55 14.25 -13.29
CA ALA A 17 -23.05 15.08 -12.20
C ALA A 17 -21.88 15.93 -12.73
N LYS A 18 -21.96 17.26 -12.63
CA LYS A 18 -20.84 18.14 -12.98
C LYS A 18 -19.86 18.15 -11.81
N ILE A 19 -18.69 17.54 -12.01
CA ILE A 19 -17.61 17.54 -11.01
C ILE A 19 -16.74 18.77 -11.24
N ARG A 20 -16.55 19.57 -10.19
CA ARG A 20 -15.59 20.68 -10.15
C ARG A 20 -14.42 20.28 -9.26
N ILE A 21 -13.20 20.55 -9.74
CA ILE A 21 -11.95 20.33 -9.02
C ILE A 21 -11.43 21.72 -8.66
N GLU A 22 -11.21 21.99 -7.38
CA GLU A 22 -10.60 23.23 -6.90
C GLU A 22 -9.06 23.10 -6.85
N ASP A 23 -8.35 24.22 -6.74
CA ASP A 23 -6.88 24.27 -6.71
C ASP A 23 -6.26 23.54 -5.50
N ASP A 24 -7.05 23.29 -4.45
CA ASP A 24 -6.65 22.49 -3.28
C ASP A 24 -6.77 20.97 -3.51
N GLY A 25 -7.19 20.55 -4.71
CA GLY A 25 -7.39 19.15 -5.08
C GLY A 25 -8.67 18.51 -4.53
N SER A 26 -9.58 19.31 -3.95
CA SER A 26 -10.88 18.82 -3.51
C SER A 26 -11.90 18.73 -4.65
N TYR A 27 -12.76 17.72 -4.55
CA TYR A 27 -13.78 17.42 -5.57
C TYR A 27 -15.15 17.85 -5.06
N PHE A 28 -15.89 18.59 -5.87
CA PHE A 28 -17.26 19.01 -5.59
C PHE A 28 -18.20 18.52 -6.68
N GLN A 29 -19.35 17.99 -6.27
CA GLN A 29 -20.47 17.72 -7.16
C GLN A 29 -21.39 18.94 -7.21
N ILE A 30 -21.62 19.47 -8.41
CA ILE A 30 -22.58 20.54 -8.66
C ILE A 30 -23.87 19.92 -9.22
N SER A 31 -24.96 20.12 -8.49
CA SER A 31 -26.31 19.72 -8.90
C SER A 31 -26.89 20.71 -9.92
N GLN A 32 -27.93 20.29 -10.65
CA GLN A 32 -28.57 21.10 -11.70
C GLN A 32 -29.19 22.42 -11.17
N ASP A 33 -29.48 22.48 -9.87
CA ASP A 33 -29.98 23.63 -9.12
C ASP A 33 -28.85 24.56 -8.62
N GLY A 34 -27.59 24.27 -8.94
CA GLY A 34 -26.43 25.06 -8.52
C GLY A 34 -25.91 24.72 -7.12
N ALA A 35 -26.54 23.78 -6.40
CA ALA A 35 -26.04 23.34 -5.10
C ALA A 35 -24.71 22.58 -5.24
N SER A 36 -23.70 22.99 -4.47
CA SER A 36 -22.38 22.34 -4.43
C SER A 36 -22.24 21.45 -3.20
N GLN A 37 -21.95 20.17 -3.40
CA GLN A 37 -21.65 19.22 -2.33
C GLN A 37 -20.21 18.72 -2.44
N LYS A 38 -19.44 18.80 -1.35
CA LYS A 38 -18.08 18.25 -1.30
C LYS A 38 -18.15 16.72 -1.38
N LEU A 39 -17.40 16.14 -2.32
CA LEU A 39 -17.26 14.69 -2.45
C LEU A 39 -16.25 14.18 -1.43
N GLU A 40 -16.59 13.09 -0.75
CA GLU A 40 -15.67 12.43 0.16
C GLU A 40 -14.60 11.67 -0.63
N LYS A 41 -13.36 11.72 -0.13
CA LYS A 41 -12.26 10.96 -0.72
C LYS A 41 -12.47 9.49 -0.40
N ALA A 42 -12.64 8.67 -1.44
CA ALA A 42 -12.72 7.23 -1.28
C ALA A 42 -11.44 6.70 -0.61
N LYS A 43 -11.61 5.97 0.49
CA LYS A 43 -10.53 5.20 1.13
C LYS A 43 -10.52 3.82 0.52
N ILE A 44 -9.44 3.49 -0.18
CA ILE A 44 -9.21 2.18 -0.80
C ILE A 44 -8.21 1.42 0.06
N THR A 45 -8.51 0.17 0.41
CA THR A 45 -7.59 -0.69 1.15
C THR A 45 -6.74 -1.54 0.20
N LEU A 46 -5.63 -2.11 0.68
CA LEU A 46 -4.82 -3.05 -0.10
C LEU A 46 -5.65 -4.25 -0.59
N ASN A 47 -6.57 -4.73 0.26
CA ASN A 47 -7.47 -5.83 -0.10
C ASN A 47 -8.38 -5.46 -1.27
N ASP A 48 -8.85 -4.21 -1.35
CA ASP A 48 -9.64 -3.72 -2.50
C ASP A 48 -8.81 -3.69 -3.79
N CYS A 49 -7.54 -3.32 -3.71
CA CYS A 49 -6.61 -3.32 -4.85
C CYS A 49 -6.23 -4.74 -5.31
N LEU A 50 -6.10 -5.69 -4.39
CA LEU A 50 -5.75 -7.08 -4.73
C LEU A 50 -6.96 -7.88 -5.22
N ALA A 51 -8.17 -7.45 -4.87
CA ALA A 51 -9.42 -8.02 -5.33
C ALA A 51 -9.76 -7.67 -6.80
N CYS A 52 -8.81 -7.16 -7.59
CA CYS A 52 -8.97 -6.85 -9.02
C CYS A 52 -9.50 -8.04 -9.86
N SER A 53 -9.32 -9.28 -9.39
CA SER A 53 -9.75 -10.50 -10.09
C SER A 53 -10.89 -11.26 -9.38
N GLY A 54 -11.47 -10.75 -8.29
CA GLY A 54 -12.50 -11.48 -7.54
C GLY A 54 -12.61 -11.08 -6.07
N CYS A 55 -12.78 -12.04 -5.16
CA CYS A 55 -12.64 -11.82 -3.72
C CYS A 55 -11.35 -12.41 -3.20
N VAL A 56 -10.84 -11.85 -2.09
CA VAL A 56 -9.68 -12.38 -1.39
C VAL A 56 -10.18 -13.25 -0.25
N THR A 57 -9.72 -14.49 -0.16
CA THR A 57 -10.08 -15.40 0.92
C THR A 57 -9.44 -14.95 2.25
N SER A 58 -10.03 -15.36 3.37
CA SER A 58 -9.47 -15.09 4.70
C SER A 58 -8.03 -15.60 4.83
N ALA A 59 -7.71 -16.74 4.20
CA ALA A 59 -6.36 -17.31 4.21
C ALA A 59 -5.35 -16.45 3.40
N GLU A 60 -5.73 -16.01 2.20
CA GLU A 60 -4.92 -15.08 1.40
C GLU A 60 -4.69 -13.76 2.15
N THR A 61 -5.70 -13.26 2.86
CA THR A 61 -5.59 -12.03 3.66
C THR A 61 -4.58 -12.18 4.80
N ILE A 62 -4.58 -13.34 5.49
CA ILE A 62 -3.59 -13.64 6.52
C ILE A 62 -2.18 -13.68 5.92
N LEU A 63 -1.99 -14.33 4.76
CA LEU A 63 -0.70 -14.40 4.08
C LEU A 63 -0.21 -13.02 3.62
N ILE A 64 -1.09 -12.16 3.12
CA ILE A 64 -0.77 -10.77 2.78
C ILE A 64 -0.30 -10.01 4.03
N THR A 65 -0.94 -10.22 5.17
CA THR A 65 -0.58 -9.56 6.44
C THR A 65 0.76 -10.06 6.97
N GLN A 66 1.10 -11.34 6.75
CA GLN A 66 2.41 -11.91 7.08
C GLN A 66 3.54 -11.34 6.20
N GLN A 67 3.22 -10.77 5.03
CA GLN A 67 4.17 -10.04 4.19
C GLN A 67 4.31 -8.56 4.61
N SER A 68 4.23 -8.29 5.92
CA SER A 68 4.43 -6.95 6.49
C SER A 68 5.84 -6.76 7.04
N HIS A 69 6.25 -5.50 7.13
CA HIS A 69 7.53 -5.14 7.76
C HIS A 69 7.56 -5.46 9.27
N GLU A 70 6.40 -5.42 9.93
CA GLU A 70 6.27 -5.76 11.36
C GLU A 70 6.68 -7.22 11.64
N GLU A 71 6.25 -8.17 10.80
CA GLU A 71 6.62 -9.58 10.95
C GLU A 71 8.12 -9.79 10.67
N LEU A 72 8.71 -9.05 9.72
CA LEU A 72 10.16 -9.05 9.51
C LEU A 72 10.91 -8.59 10.78
N TYR A 73 10.50 -7.48 11.40
CA TYR A 73 11.13 -6.98 12.63
C TYR A 73 11.00 -7.96 13.79
N LYS A 74 9.86 -8.64 13.91
CA LYS A 74 9.65 -9.67 14.92
C LYS A 74 10.62 -10.84 14.75
N ILE A 75 10.82 -11.33 13.52
CA ILE A 75 11.81 -12.40 13.24
C ILE A 75 13.23 -11.92 13.55
N LEU A 76 13.58 -10.69 13.17
CA LEU A 76 14.90 -10.11 13.46
C LEU A 76 15.15 -9.95 14.96
N GLN A 77 14.14 -9.57 15.74
CA GLN A 77 14.23 -9.50 17.20
C GLN A 77 14.38 -10.87 17.85
N GLN A 78 13.67 -11.89 17.36
CA GLN A 78 13.82 -13.28 17.81
C GLN A 78 15.26 -13.75 17.62
N ASN A 79 15.84 -13.52 16.43
CA ASN A 79 17.25 -13.82 16.17
C ASN A 79 18.24 -13.04 17.06
N LYS A 80 17.87 -11.91 17.67
CA LYS A 80 18.76 -11.20 18.61
C LYS A 80 18.76 -11.80 20.02
N GLY A 81 17.67 -12.46 20.42
CA GLY A 81 17.49 -12.99 21.78
C GLY A 81 17.71 -14.51 21.91
N GLU A 82 17.64 -15.25 20.80
CA GLU A 82 17.77 -16.71 20.77
C GLU A 82 19.22 -17.18 20.54
N ASP A 83 19.49 -18.44 20.89
CA ASP A 83 20.75 -19.12 20.58
C ASP A 83 21.03 -19.07 19.07
N PRO A 84 22.26 -18.76 18.61
CA PRO A 84 22.64 -18.80 17.20
C PRO A 84 22.20 -20.04 16.42
N LEU A 85 22.06 -21.20 17.08
CA LEU A 85 21.59 -22.46 16.48
C LEU A 85 20.11 -22.42 16.08
N GLN A 86 19.31 -21.51 16.63
CA GLN A 86 17.88 -21.35 16.34
C GLN A 86 17.57 -20.19 15.40
N HIS A 87 18.62 -19.43 14.99
CA HIS A 87 18.42 -18.26 14.13
C HIS A 87 17.85 -18.66 12.77
N LYS A 88 16.81 -17.93 12.37
CA LYS A 88 16.27 -18.05 11.02
C LYS A 88 17.16 -17.31 10.03
N LEU A 89 17.49 -17.95 8.91
CA LEU A 89 18.18 -17.28 7.81
C LEU A 89 17.26 -16.23 7.17
N VAL A 90 17.63 -14.96 7.25
CA VAL A 90 16.88 -13.86 6.64
C VAL A 90 17.52 -13.49 5.30
N VAL A 91 16.73 -13.57 4.23
CA VAL A 91 17.14 -13.16 2.88
C VAL A 91 16.29 -11.98 2.43
N VAL A 92 16.94 -10.89 2.01
CA VAL A 92 16.27 -9.70 1.48
C VAL A 92 16.60 -9.54 0.01
N SER A 93 15.56 -9.36 -0.81
CA SER A 93 15.67 -9.01 -2.23
C SER A 93 14.91 -7.72 -2.49
N VAL A 94 15.50 -6.82 -3.28
CA VAL A 94 14.90 -5.53 -3.64
C VAL A 94 14.83 -5.44 -5.15
N SER A 95 13.64 -5.18 -5.69
CA SER A 95 13.42 -5.07 -7.13
C SER A 95 14.20 -3.89 -7.74
N PRO A 96 14.65 -3.99 -9.00
CA PRO A 96 15.31 -2.89 -9.70
C PRO A 96 14.49 -1.60 -9.72
N GLN A 97 13.17 -1.72 -9.85
CA GLN A 97 12.22 -0.60 -9.89
C GLN A 97 12.17 0.13 -8.55
N SER A 98 12.14 -0.61 -7.44
CA SER A 98 12.18 -0.01 -6.10
C SER A 98 13.50 0.72 -5.85
N ARG A 99 14.63 0.16 -6.29
CA ARG A 99 15.94 0.84 -6.20
C ARG A 99 15.95 2.12 -7.01
N ALA A 100 15.46 2.09 -8.25
CA ALA A 100 15.41 3.28 -9.11
C ALA A 100 14.49 4.37 -8.53
N SER A 101 13.33 3.98 -8.00
CA SER A 101 12.38 4.90 -7.35
C SER A 101 13.01 5.61 -6.14
N LEU A 102 13.70 4.85 -5.28
CA LEU A 102 14.41 5.39 -4.12
C LEU A 102 15.60 6.27 -4.53
N ALA A 103 16.35 5.88 -5.57
CA ALA A 103 17.46 6.68 -6.09
C ALA A 103 16.99 8.07 -6.52
N THR A 104 15.90 8.15 -7.28
CA THR A 104 15.28 9.42 -7.67
C THR A 104 14.78 10.21 -6.45
N LYS A 105 14.11 9.55 -5.50
CA LYS A 105 13.53 10.22 -4.33
C LYS A 105 14.59 10.87 -3.43
N PHE A 106 15.75 10.22 -3.28
CA PHE A 106 16.83 10.69 -2.41
C PHE A 106 17.95 11.42 -3.18
N ASN A 107 17.78 11.65 -4.49
CA ASN A 107 18.77 12.26 -5.36
C ASN A 107 20.14 11.57 -5.28
N LEU A 108 20.13 10.23 -5.36
CA LEU A 108 21.31 9.37 -5.30
C LEU A 108 21.49 8.64 -6.63
N SER A 109 22.71 8.17 -6.90
CA SER A 109 22.91 7.20 -7.98
C SER A 109 22.28 5.84 -7.63
N ILE A 110 22.00 5.02 -8.64
CA ILE A 110 21.48 3.66 -8.45
C ILE A 110 22.46 2.81 -7.64
N GLN A 111 23.77 2.99 -7.86
CA GLN A 111 24.82 2.26 -7.16
C GLN A 111 24.88 2.63 -5.68
N GLU A 112 24.89 3.93 -5.36
CA GLU A 112 24.85 4.39 -3.96
C GLU A 112 23.57 3.95 -3.26
N THR A 113 22.44 3.98 -3.95
CA THR A 113 21.15 3.52 -3.41
C THR A 113 21.21 2.04 -3.08
N ALA A 114 21.77 1.21 -3.97
CA ALA A 114 21.96 -0.22 -3.71
C ALA A 114 22.86 -0.46 -2.50
N GLN A 115 23.99 0.23 -2.40
CA GLN A 115 24.90 0.12 -1.25
C GLN A 115 24.25 0.54 0.06
N LYS A 116 23.53 1.67 0.07
CA LYS A 116 22.81 2.15 1.26
C LYS A 116 21.70 1.20 1.67
N LEU A 117 20.95 0.63 0.73
CA LEU A 117 19.94 -0.38 1.02
C LEU A 117 20.56 -1.65 1.60
N THR A 118 21.68 -2.13 1.05
CA THR A 118 22.41 -3.27 1.61
C THR A 118 22.88 -2.99 3.03
N ALA A 119 23.46 -1.82 3.29
CA ALA A 119 23.90 -1.42 4.63
C ALA A 119 22.71 -1.35 5.59
N PHE A 120 21.61 -0.71 5.17
CA PHE A 120 20.39 -0.61 5.94
C PHE A 120 19.87 -1.99 6.37
N PHE A 121 19.64 -2.91 5.43
CA PHE A 121 19.10 -4.23 5.74
C PHE A 121 20.04 -5.11 6.57
N LYS A 122 21.35 -4.90 6.49
CA LYS A 122 22.33 -5.59 7.35
C LYS A 122 22.39 -5.03 8.78
N GLN A 123 21.87 -3.83 9.01
CA GLN A 123 21.87 -3.16 10.31
C GLN A 123 20.54 -3.30 11.07
N LEU A 124 19.49 -3.80 10.41
CA LEU A 124 18.20 -4.09 11.05
C LEU A 124 18.35 -5.16 12.14
#